data_AF-A0A9W8D5I3-F1
#
_entry.id   AF-A0A9W8D5I3-F1
#
_cell.length_a   1.000
_cell.length_b   1.000
_cell.length_c   1.000
_cell.angle_alpha   90.00
_cell.angle_beta   90.00
_cell.angle_gamma   90.00
#
_symmetry.space_group_name_H-M   'P 1'
#
loop_
_entity.id
_entity.type
_entity.pdbx_description
1 polymer ?
#
loop_
_entity_poly.entity_id
_entity_poly.type
_entity_poly.pdbx_seq_one_letter_code
_entity_poly.pdbx_strand_id
1 'polypeptide(L)' 'MDVNEFRKRGKEMVDFIADYYENVDKAPPMSTVQPGYLYSLMPHEAPEEPESFEDIQRDIETKIMPGMTHW' A
#
# COMPACT_ATOMS: atom_id res chain seq x y z
N MET A 1 6.28 11.84 -12.03
CA MET A 1 6.12 12.67 -10.82
C MET A 1 7.11 13.80 -10.86
N ASP A 2 6.67 15.06 -10.62
CA ASP A 2 7.55 16.23 -10.50
C ASP A 2 7.74 16.64 -9.02
N VAL A 3 8.49 17.71 -8.75
CA VAL A 3 8.79 18.17 -7.37
C VAL A 3 7.54 18.63 -6.61
N ASN A 4 6.58 19.27 -7.27
CA ASN A 4 5.35 19.72 -6.62
C ASN A 4 4.47 18.52 -6.28
N GLU A 5 4.34 17.59 -7.21
CA GLU A 5 3.62 16.35 -7.01
C GLU A 5 4.27 15.49 -5.91
N PHE A 6 5.60 15.40 -5.90
CA PHE A 6 6.34 14.72 -4.84
C PHE A 6 6.07 15.34 -3.46
N ARG A 7 6.05 16.67 -3.35
CA ARG A 7 5.72 17.36 -2.10
C ARG A 7 4.29 17.08 -1.65
N LYS A 8 3.34 16.98 -2.58
CA LYS A 8 1.95 16.65 -2.29
C LYS A 8 1.85 15.20 -1.79
N ARG A 9 2.32 14.23 -2.58
CA ARG A 9 2.24 12.79 -2.26
C ARG A 9 3.05 12.40 -1.04
N GLY A 10 4.19 13.06 -0.81
CA GLY A 10 4.98 12.86 0.40
C GLY A 10 4.22 13.24 1.66
N LYS A 11 3.41 14.31 1.64
CA LYS A 11 2.55 14.67 2.77
C LYS A 11 1.42 13.66 2.96
N GLU A 12 0.75 13.27 1.87
CA GLU A 12 -0.31 12.25 1.89
C GLU A 12 0.22 10.92 2.47
N MET A 13 1.44 10.52 2.12
CA MET A 13 2.07 9.31 2.66
C MET A 13 2.42 9.45 4.16
N VAL A 14 2.85 10.63 4.60
CA VAL A 14 3.09 10.88 6.03
C VAL A 14 1.79 10.78 6.82
N ASP A 15 0.70 11.37 6.32
CA ASP A 15 -0.62 11.29 6.94
C ASP A 15 -1.11 9.83 6.99
N PHE A 16 -0.96 9.07 5.88
CA PHE A 16 -1.29 7.64 5.83
C PHE A 16 -0.52 6.80 6.87
N ILE A 17 0.78 7.04 7.04
CA ILE A 17 1.58 6.32 8.04
C ILE A 17 1.13 6.68 9.46
N ALA A 18 0.80 7.94 9.72
CA ALA A 18 0.28 8.37 11.01
C ALA A 18 -1.05 7.69 11.34
N ASP A 19 -1.99 7.71 10.37
CA ASP A 19 -3.29 7.05 10.50
C ASP A 19 -3.15 5.53 10.69
N TYR A 20 -2.18 4.90 10.01
CA TYR A 20 -1.85 3.49 10.24
C TYR A 20 -1.46 3.23 11.69
N TYR A 21 -0.51 3.99 12.25
CA TYR A 21 -0.08 3.80 13.65
C TYR A 21 -1.17 4.14 14.67
N GLU A 22 -2.08 5.07 14.36
CA GLU A 22 -3.22 5.37 15.23
C GLU A 22 -4.24 4.22 15.28
N ASN A 23 -4.30 3.39 14.24
CA ASN A 23 -5.35 2.37 14.09
C ASN A 23 -4.83 0.92 14.04
N VAL A 24 -3.51 0.71 14.06
CA VAL A 24 -2.90 -0.63 13.93
C VAL A 24 -3.31 -1.58 15.06
N ASP A 25 -3.64 -1.06 16.22
CA ASP A 25 -4.14 -1.81 17.39
C ASP A 25 -5.48 -2.52 17.13
N LYS A 26 -6.24 -2.06 16.14
CA LYS A 26 -7.50 -2.66 15.68
C LYS A 26 -7.28 -3.79 14.66
N ALA A 27 -6.09 -3.89 14.07
CA ALA A 27 -5.76 -4.92 13.10
C ALA A 27 -5.29 -6.22 13.79
N PRO A 28 -5.54 -7.41 13.21
CA PRO A 28 -4.97 -8.65 13.73
C PRO A 28 -3.44 -8.61 13.65
N PRO A 29 -2.69 -8.89 14.73
CA PRO A 29 -1.23 -8.72 14.71
C PRO A 29 -0.52 -9.63 13.69
N MET A 30 -1.12 -10.77 13.35
CA MET A 30 -0.59 -11.71 12.36
C MET A 30 -1.49 -11.77 11.13
N SER A 31 -0.87 -11.74 9.96
CA SER A 31 -1.53 -11.92 8.66
C SER A 31 -2.24 -13.28 8.57
N THR A 32 -3.40 -13.30 7.88
CA THR A 32 -4.22 -14.51 7.68
C THR A 32 -4.24 -15.00 6.23
N VAL A 33 -3.41 -14.44 5.36
CA VAL A 33 -3.35 -14.81 3.93
C VAL A 33 -2.59 -16.12 3.70
N GLN A 34 -2.81 -16.73 2.53
CA GLN A 34 -2.11 -17.94 2.13
C GLN A 34 -0.81 -17.60 1.36
N PRO A 35 0.20 -18.49 1.40
CA PRO A 35 1.38 -18.36 0.55
C PRO A 35 1.00 -18.20 -0.93
N GLY A 36 1.61 -17.22 -1.60
CA GLY A 36 1.34 -16.91 -3.00
C GLY A 36 0.14 -15.99 -3.27
N TYR A 37 -0.62 -15.55 -2.25
CA TYR A 37 -1.79 -14.68 -2.46
C TYR A 37 -1.44 -13.42 -3.29
N LEU A 38 -0.33 -12.76 -2.95
CA LEU A 38 0.03 -11.50 -3.59
C LEU A 38 0.34 -11.69 -5.08
N TYR A 39 1.01 -12.78 -5.43
CA TYR A 39 1.32 -13.10 -6.83
C TYR A 39 0.05 -13.22 -7.67
N SER A 40 -1.04 -13.77 -7.12
CA SER A 40 -2.32 -13.87 -7.83
C SER A 40 -3.06 -12.54 -8.02
N LEU A 41 -2.69 -11.49 -7.27
CA LEU A 41 -3.31 -10.15 -7.32
C LEU A 41 -2.53 -9.15 -8.18
N MET A 42 -1.32 -9.51 -8.60
CA MET A 42 -0.41 -8.64 -9.34
C MET A 42 -0.40 -9.01 -10.83
N PRO A 43 -0.20 -8.02 -11.72
CA PRO A 43 0.08 -8.33 -13.12
C PRO A 43 1.37 -9.16 -13.24
N HIS A 44 1.44 -10.02 -14.26
CA HIS A 44 2.60 -10.89 -14.48
C HIS A 44 3.84 -10.14 -14.99
N GLU A 45 3.63 -8.94 -15.54
CA GLU A 45 4.67 -8.09 -16.12
C GLU A 45 4.52 -6.67 -15.58
N ALA A 46 5.61 -5.91 -15.58
CA ALA A 46 5.59 -4.51 -15.18
C ALA A 46 4.81 -3.68 -16.20
N PRO A 47 4.09 -2.61 -15.77
CA PRO A 47 3.42 -1.72 -16.70
C PRO A 47 4.43 -0.99 -17.57
N GLU A 48 4.13 -0.88 -18.87
CA GLU A 48 4.97 -0.12 -19.82
C GLU A 48 4.79 1.39 -19.65
N GLU A 49 3.61 1.82 -19.20
CA GLU A 49 3.24 3.20 -19.00
C GLU A 49 3.11 3.54 -17.51
N PRO A 50 3.33 4.81 -17.11
CA PRO A 50 3.15 5.23 -15.72
C PRO A 50 1.72 5.05 -15.23
N GLU A 51 1.58 4.51 -14.03
CA GLU A 51 0.30 4.45 -13.30
C GLU A 51 0.10 5.71 -12.44
N SER A 52 -1.16 5.98 -12.08
CA SER A 52 -1.48 7.07 -11.16
C SER A 52 -1.01 6.73 -9.74
N PHE A 53 -0.67 7.76 -8.95
CA PHE A 53 -0.28 7.53 -7.56
C PHE A 53 -1.45 6.98 -6.73
N GLU A 54 -2.67 7.39 -7.06
CA GLU A 54 -3.91 6.90 -6.46
C GLU A 54 -4.09 5.40 -6.63
N ASP A 55 -3.79 4.86 -7.82
CA ASP A 55 -3.86 3.42 -8.06
C ASP A 55 -2.83 2.66 -7.23
N ILE A 56 -1.61 3.19 -7.11
CA ILE A 56 -0.55 2.62 -6.26
C ILE A 56 -0.96 2.65 -4.78
N GLN A 57 -1.52 3.77 -4.30
CA GLN A 57 -1.99 3.90 -2.93
C GLN A 57 -3.12 2.90 -2.62
N ARG A 58 -4.08 2.74 -3.54
CA ARG A 58 -5.15 1.73 -3.41
C ARG A 58 -4.59 0.31 -3.37
N ASP A 59 -3.55 0.02 -4.15
CA ASP A 59 -2.89 -1.28 -4.14
C ASP A 59 -2.19 -1.57 -2.80
N ILE A 60 -1.60 -0.55 -2.16
CA ILE A 60 -1.06 -0.69 -0.79
C ILE A 60 -2.17 -1.14 0.16
N GLU A 61 -3.30 -0.43 0.18
CA GLU A 61 -4.42 -0.70 1.09
C GLU A 61 -5.10 -2.05 0.82
N THR A 62 -5.27 -2.42 -0.45
CA THR A 62 -6.09 -3.58 -0.82
C THR A 62 -5.29 -4.85 -1.04
N LYS A 63 -4.02 -4.74 -1.44
CA LYS A 63 -3.16 -5.89 -1.76
C LYS A 63 -2.08 -6.11 -0.71
N ILE A 64 -1.48 -5.05 -0.17
CA ILE A 64 -0.33 -5.19 0.77
C ILE A 64 -0.80 -5.32 2.22
N MET A 65 -1.67 -4.42 2.68
CA MET A 65 -2.14 -4.39 4.07
C MET A 65 -2.72 -5.71 4.58
N PRO A 66 -3.54 -6.47 3.82
CA PRO A 66 -4.07 -7.74 4.30
C PRO A 66 -3.00 -8.81 4.56
N GLY A 67 -1.86 -8.70 3.89
CA GLY A 67 -0.76 -9.65 4.01
C GLY A 67 0.28 -9.29 5.06
N MET A 68 0.18 -8.13 5.71
CA MET A 68 1.16 -7.67 6.69
C MET A 68 0.94 -8.34 8.05
N THR A 69 2.04 -8.76 8.66
CA THR A 69 2.09 -8.98 10.12
C THR A 69 2.46 -7.65 10.74
N HIS A 70 1.63 -7.15 11.66
CA HIS A 70 1.80 -5.84 12.28
C HIS A 70 2.67 -5.98 13.54
N TRP A 71 3.91 -5.49 13.48
CA TRP A 71 4.94 -5.62 14.52
C TRP A 71 4.97 -4.43 15.49
#